data_AF-A0A3M2DQV3-F1
#
_entry.id   AF-A0A3M2DQV3-F1
#
_cell.length_a   1.000
_cell.length_b   1.000
_cell.length_c   1.000
_cell.angle_alpha   90.00
_cell.angle_beta   90.00
_cell.angle_gamma   90.00
#
_symmetry.space_group_name_H-M   'P 1'
#
loop_
_entity.id
_entity.type
_entity.pdbx_description
1 polymer ?
#
loop_
_entity_poly.entity_id
_entity_poly.type
_entity_poly.pdbx_seq_one_letter_code
_entity_poly.pdbx_strand_id
1 'polypeptide(L)' 'MREAFICDYVRTPIGRYGGALSAVRADDLAA' A
#
# COMPACT_ATOMS: atom_id res chain seq x y z
N MET A 1 5.70 -30.22 -3.71
CA MET A 1 4.92 -29.04 -3.24
C MET A 1 5.88 -28.17 -2.44
N ARG A 2 5.94 -26.85 -2.67
CA ARG A 2 6.82 -25.94 -1.91
C ARG A 2 5.96 -25.12 -0.96
N GLU A 3 6.40 -24.98 0.27
CA GLU A 3 5.74 -24.15 1.28
C GLU A 3 6.01 -22.67 0.98
N ALA A 4 5.00 -21.83 1.17
CA ALA A 4 5.07 -20.39 0.96
C ALA A 4 4.86 -19.68 2.30
N PHE A 5 5.78 -18.77 2.62
CA PHE A 5 5.79 -18.04 3.88
C PHE A 5 5.72 -16.53 3.60
N ILE A 6 5.07 -15.80 4.52
CA ILE A 6 5.10 -14.34 4.52
C ILE A 6 6.33 -13.92 5.33
N CYS A 7 7.29 -13.26 4.68
CA CYS A 7 8.51 -12.81 5.34
C CYS A 7 8.33 -11.50 6.11
N ASP A 8 7.50 -10.59 5.59
CA ASP A 8 7.23 -9.28 6.20
C ASP A 8 5.93 -8.66 5.63
N TYR A 9 5.44 -7.62 6.29
CA TYR A 9 4.30 -6.81 5.86
C TYR A 9 4.53 -5.32 6.14
N VAL A 10 4.47 -4.52 5.08
CA VAL A 10 4.49 -3.05 5.15
C VAL A 10 3.32 -2.46 4.38
N ARG A 11 2.97 -1.22 4.71
CA ARG A 11 1.88 -0.49 4.06
C ARG A 11 2.15 1.00 4.04
N THR A 12 1.53 1.68 3.09
CA THR A 12 1.44 3.15 3.10
C THR A 12 0.46 3.65 4.18
N PRO A 13 0.55 4.92 4.60
CA PRO A 13 -0.46 5.55 5.44
C PRO A 13 -1.85 5.57 4.78
N ILE A 14 -2.92 5.52 5.58
CA ILE A 14 -4.29 5.59 5.07
C ILE A 14 -4.71 7.05 4.88
N GLY A 15 -5.04 7.41 3.64
CA GLY A 15 -5.61 8.72 3.31
C GLY A 15 -7.07 8.85 3.70
N ARG A 16 -7.52 10.08 4.01
CA ARG A 16 -8.95 10.42 4.05
C ARG A 16 -9.42 10.85 2.67
N TYR A 17 -10.71 10.67 2.39
CA TYR A 17 -11.34 11.23 1.18
C TYR A 17 -11.12 12.74 1.12
N GLY A 18 -10.62 13.25 -0.02
CA GLY A 18 -10.23 14.66 -0.19
C GLY A 18 -9.02 15.11 0.65
N GLY A 19 -8.29 14.19 1.29
CA GLY A 19 -7.18 14.49 2.18
C GLY A 19 -5.80 14.51 1.50
N ALA A 20 -4.75 14.30 2.29
CA ALA A 20 -3.36 14.44 1.87
C ALA A 20 -2.92 13.56 0.68
N LEU A 21 -3.60 12.43 0.44
CA LEU A 21 -3.30 11.53 -0.68
C LEU A 21 -4.25 11.72 -1.88
N SER A 22 -5.16 12.71 -1.84
CA SER A 22 -6.22 12.87 -2.86
C SER A 22 -5.70 13.14 -4.28
N ALA A 23 -4.50 13.71 -4.40
CA ALA A 23 -3.85 13.97 -5.68
C ALA A 23 -2.87 12.87 -6.11
N VAL A 24 -2.63 11.86 -5.27
CA VAL A 24 -1.66 10.78 -5.53
C VAL A 24 -2.37 9.65 -6.27
N ARG A 25 -1.74 9.11 -7.33
CA ARG A 25 -2.32 7.98 -8.08
C ARG A 25 -2.20 6.70 -7.26
N ALA A 26 -3.12 5.77 -7.50
CA ALA A 26 -3.08 4.46 -6.84
C ALA A 26 -1.76 3.72 -7.11
N ASP A 27 -1.27 3.82 -8.34
CA ASP A 27 -0.06 3.18 -8.84
C ASP A 27 1.19 3.67 -8.07
N ASP A 28 1.24 4.96 -7.73
CA ASP A 28 2.34 5.56 -6.96
C ASP A 28 2.32 5.11 -5.49
N LEU A 29 1.16 4.72 -4.95
CA LEU A 29 1.01 4.19 -3.59
C LEU A 29 1.35 2.69 -3.48
N ALA A 30 1.44 1.99 -4.60
CA ALA A 30 1.71 0.56 -4.67
C ALA A 30 3.22 0.21 -4.73
N ALA A 31 4.09 1.19 -4.43
CA ALA A 31 5.53 1.04 -4.37
C ALA A 31 6.01 0.15 -3.19
#